data_AF-A0A5S4F7R9-F1
#
_entry.id   AF-A0A5S4F7R9-F1
#
_cell.length_a   1.000
_cell.length_b   1.000
_cell.length_c   1.000
_cell.angle_alpha   90.00
_cell.angle_beta   90.00
_cell.angle_gamma   90.00
#
_symmetry.space_group_name_H-M   'P 1'
#
loop_
_entity.id
_entity.type
_entity.pdbx_description
1 polymer ?
#
loop_
_entity_poly.entity_id
_entity_poly.type
_entity_poly.pdbx_seq_one_letter_code
_entity_poly.pdbx_strand_id
1 'polypeptide(L)' 'MVRRDFKDYRLVDIRVWFDDATTGELRPGKGVSIKLESLPEIVAALSGLIEGARDEHSKSR' A
#
# COMPACT_ATOMS: atom_id res chain seq x y z
N MET A 1 -6.84 6.53 -5.60
CA MET A 1 -6.61 5.07 -5.57
C MET A 1 -6.92 4.52 -6.96
N VAL A 2 -5.91 4.05 -7.70
CA VAL A 2 -6.08 3.63 -9.10
C VAL A 2 -6.55 2.17 -9.11
N ARG A 3 -7.81 1.96 -9.44
CA ARG A 3 -8.39 0.63 -9.68
C ARG A 3 -8.01 0.20 -11.10
N ARG A 4 -7.39 -0.97 -11.25
CA ARG A 4 -7.07 -1.54 -12.56
C ARG A 4 -7.71 -2.92 -12.70
N ASP A 5 -8.35 -3.13 -13.83
CA ASP A 5 -8.78 -4.46 -14.27
C ASP A 5 -7.63 -5.05 -15.11
N PHE A 6 -7.07 -6.18 -14.68
CA PHE A 6 -5.99 -6.87 -15.41
C PHE A 6 -6.28 -8.36 -15.47
N LYS A 7 -6.45 -8.90 -16.68
CA LYS A 7 -6.79 -10.32 -16.93
C LYS A 7 -7.94 -10.80 -16.01
N ASP A 8 -9.04 -10.06 -16.01
CA ASP A 8 -10.25 -10.30 -15.21
C ASP A 8 -10.10 -10.21 -13.68
N TYR A 9 -8.91 -9.85 -13.18
CA TYR A 9 -8.72 -9.56 -11.77
C TYR A 9 -8.89 -8.07 -11.50
N ARG A 10 -9.69 -7.76 -10.48
CA ARG A 10 -9.78 -6.42 -9.89
C ARG A 10 -8.61 -6.25 -8.94
N LEU A 11 -7.71 -5.32 -9.26
CA LEU A 11 -6.50 -5.10 -8.50
C LEU A 11 -6.46 -3.69 -7.87
N VAL A 12 -5.78 -3.60 -6.72
CA VAL A 12 -5.39 -2.35 -6.07
C VAL A 12 -3.86 -2.30 -6.01
N ASP A 13 -3.29 -1.17 -6.41
CA ASP A 13 -1.84 -0.95 -6.39
C ASP A 13 -1.41 -0.11 -5.18
N ILE A 14 -0.40 -0.58 -4.47
CA ILE A 14 0.39 0.23 -3.52
C ILE A 14 1.80 0.34 -4.08
N ARG A 15 2.24 1.56 -4.38
CA ARG A 15 3.47 1.81 -5.13
C ARG A 15 4.15 3.09 -4.69
N VAL A 16 5.47 3.06 -4.63
CA VAL A 16 6.28 4.26 -4.43
C VAL A 16 6.46 4.94 -5.78
N TRP A 17 6.14 6.23 -5.84
CA TRP A 17 6.39 7.07 -7.01
C TRP A 17 7.65 7.89 -6.78
N PHE A 18 8.42 8.13 -7.84
CA PHE A 18 9.63 8.94 -7.80
C PHE A 18 9.63 9.94 -8.96
N ASP A 19 10.28 11.07 -8.75
CA ASP A 19 10.50 12.05 -9.82
C ASP A 19 11.52 11.50 -10.81
N ASP A 20 11.20 11.53 -12.10
CA ASP A 20 12.18 11.29 -13.15
C ASP A 20 13.12 12.49 -13.22
N ALA A 21 14.41 12.28 -12.92
CA ALA A 21 15.41 13.35 -12.90
C ALA A 21 15.66 14.01 -14.27
N THR A 22 15.18 13.41 -15.36
CA THR A 22 15.35 13.91 -16.73
C THR A 22 14.11 14.64 -17.21
N THR A 23 12.91 14.13 -16.89
CA THR A 23 11.64 14.70 -17.39
C THR A 23 10.85 15.50 -16.35
N GLY A 24 11.17 15.36 -15.07
CA GLY A 24 10.42 15.94 -13.96
C GLY A 24 9.04 15.32 -13.73
N GLU A 25 8.71 14.23 -14.44
CA GLU A 25 7.42 13.54 -14.29
C GLU A 25 7.49 12.49 -13.18
N LEU A 26 6.40 12.34 -12.43
CA LEU A 26 6.25 11.26 -11.47
C LEU A 26 6.16 9.92 -12.20
N ARG A 27 7.11 9.03 -11.93
CA ARG A 27 7.13 7.67 -12.46
C ARG A 27 6.82 6.63 -11.39
N PRO A 28 6.02 5.60 -11.75
CA PRO A 28 5.71 4.51 -10.83
C PRO A 28 6.94 3.62 -10.63
N GLY A 29 7.37 3.44 -9.38
CA GLY A 29 8.46 2.55 -9.01
C GLY A 29 8.01 1.17 -8.56
N LYS A 30 8.81 0.57 -7.68
CA LYS A 30 8.48 -0.75 -7.09
C LYS A 30 7.22 -0.63 -6.23
N GLY A 31 6.44 -1.70 -6.22
CA GLY A 31 5.17 -1.76 -5.51
C GLY A 31 4.57 -3.15 -5.58
N VAL A 32 3.44 -3.31 -4.91
CA VAL A 32 2.66 -4.55 -4.87
C VAL A 32 1.29 -4.29 -5.50
N SER A 33 0.86 -5.23 -6.33
CA SER A 33 -0.51 -5.28 -6.85
C SER A 33 -1.26 -6.34 -6.07
N ILE A 34 -2.36 -5.93 -5.43
CA ILE A 34 -3.12 -6.73 -4.49
C ILE A 34 -4.46 -7.06 -5.13
N LYS A 35 -4.89 -8.33 -5.05
CA LYS A 35 -6.24 -8.71 -5.46
C LYS A 35 -7.26 -8.06 -4.54
N LEU A 36 -8.33 -7.51 -5.10
CA LEU A 36 -9.31 -6.77 -4.33
C LEU A 36 -9.95 -7.63 -3.22
N GLU A 37 -10.15 -8.92 -3.46
CA GLU A 37 -10.71 -9.85 -2.46
C GLU A 37 -9.80 -10.03 -1.23
N SER A 38 -8.49 -9.82 -1.36
CA SER A 38 -7.53 -9.93 -0.25
C SER A 38 -7.42 -8.65 0.58
N LEU A 39 -8.01 -7.54 0.11
CA LEU A 39 -7.86 -6.24 0.73
C LEU A 39 -8.42 -6.17 2.17
N PRO A 40 -9.59 -6.77 2.52
CA PRO A 40 -10.11 -6.72 3.88
C PRO A 40 -9.19 -7.35 4.92
N GLU A 41 -8.59 -8.51 4.60
CA GLU A 41 -7.67 -9.21 5.49
C GLU A 41 -6.38 -8.40 5.71
N ILE A 42 -5.83 -7.82 4.63
CA ILE A 42 -4.64 -6.97 4.71
C ILE A 42 -4.92 -5.72 5.57
N VAL A 43 -6.08 -5.09 5.41
CA VAL A 43 -6.48 -3.94 6.23
C VAL A 43 -6.57 -4.33 7.70
N ALA A 44 -7.20 -5.46 8.03
CA ALA A 44 -7.30 -5.92 9.42
C ALA A 44 -5.91 -6.16 10.04
N ALA A 45 -5.01 -6.83 9.31
CA ALA A 45 -3.65 -7.08 9.78
C ALA A 45 -2.85 -5.79 9.99
N LEU A 46 -2.93 -4.83 9.06
CA LEU A 46 -2.25 -3.55 9.17
C LEU A 46 -2.80 -2.71 10.32
N SER A 47 -4.13 -2.68 10.52
CA SER A 47 -4.75 -1.99 11.66
C SER A 47 -4.25 -2.54 13.00
N GLY A 48 -4.19 -3.86 13.15
CA GLY A 48 -3.67 -4.50 14.36
C GLY A 48 -2.19 -4.16 14.63
N LEU A 49 -1.36 -4.09 13.58
CA LEU A 49 0.04 -3.66 13.72
C LEU A 49 0.16 -2.19 14.17
N ILE A 50 -0.69 -1.30 13.66
CA ILE A 50 -0.69 0.11 14.05
C ILE A 50 -1.11 0.28 15.52
N GLU A 51 -2.12 -0.47 15.96
CA GLU A 51 -2.58 -0.46 17.35
C GLU A 51 -1.50 -0.99 18.29
N GLY A 52 -0.90 -2.14 17.98
CA GLY A 52 0.20 -2.70 18.77
C GLY A 52 1.41 -1.76 18.88
N ALA A 53 1.80 -1.10 17.78
CA ALA A 53 2.91 -0.15 17.79
C ALA A 53 2.66 1.09 18.67
N ARG A 54 1.39 1.53 18.80
CA ARG A 54 1.02 2.64 19.69
C ARG A 54 1.13 2.24 21.16
N ASP A 55 0.73 1.01 21.48
CA ASP A 55 0.78 0.49 22.85
C ASP A 55 2.23 0.30 23.35
N GLU A 56 3.14 -0.14 22.48
CA GLU A 56 4.56 -0.23 22.78
C GLU A 56 5.19 1.16 23.00
N HIS A 57 4.84 2.13 22.15
CA HIS A 57 5.34 3.50 22.28
C HIS A 57 4.81 4.21 23.55
N SER A 58 3.60 3.89 24.00
CA SER A 58 3.04 4.42 25.25
C SER A 58 3.63 3.79 26.52
N LYS A 59 4.14 2.55 26.46
CA LYS A 59 4.77 1.86 27.61
C LYS A 59 6.24 2.25 27.81
N SER A 60 6.88 2.82 26.78
CA SER A 60 8.28 3.26 26.83
C SER A 60 8.46 4.71 27.30
N ARG A 61 7.39 5.37 27.77
CA ARG A 61 7.37 6.80 28.13
C ARG A 61 6.97 7.02 29.58
#